data_AF-A0A925GAQ1-F1
#
_entry.id   AF-A0A925GAQ1-F1
#
_cell.length_a   1.000
_cell.length_b   1.000
_cell.length_c   1.000
_cell.angle_alpha   90.00
_cell.angle_beta   90.00
_cell.angle_gamma   90.00
#
_symmetry.space_group_name_H-M   'P 1'
#
loop_
_entity.id
_entity.type
_entity.pdbx_description
1 polymer ?
#
loop_
_entity_poly.entity_id
_entity_poly.type
_entity_poly.pdbx_seq_one_letter_code
_entity_poly.pdbx_strand_id
1 'polypeptide(L)' 'MLYAFDEMSGFVHAYSLMRPKGYEAMEVKGVKKRLKDKTFAAGVSREDIADACLRADLTLDELVAFVIARQRA' A
#
# COMPACT_ATOMS: atom_id res chain seq x y z
N MET A 1 13.31 3.24 -6.29
CA MET A 1 11.98 3.07 -6.89
C MET A 1 11.47 1.63 -6.77
N LEU A 2 12.27 0.59 -7.04
CA LEU A 2 11.84 -0.80 -6.82
C LEU A 2 11.43 -1.09 -5.37
N TYR A 3 12.17 -0.53 -4.40
CA TYR A 3 11.91 -0.66 -2.96
C TYR A 3 10.51 -0.18 -2.54
N ALA A 4 9.99 0.91 -3.13
CA ALA A 4 8.69 1.43 -2.76
C ALA A 4 7.52 0.58 -3.28
N PHE A 5 7.71 -0.09 -4.42
CA PHE A 5 6.74 -1.09 -4.89
C PHE A 5 6.77 -2.31 -3.98
N ASP A 6 7.95 -2.77 -3.55
CA ASP A 6 8.08 -3.87 -2.60
C ASP A 6 7.40 -3.54 -1.26
N GLU A 7 7.73 -2.39 -0.68
CA GLU A 7 7.13 -1.84 0.53
C GLU A 7 5.61 -1.71 0.45
N MET A 8 5.11 -1.09 -0.62
CA MET A 8 3.67 -0.91 -0.81
C MET A 8 2.98 -2.26 -1.04
N SER A 9 3.59 -3.17 -1.79
CA SER A 9 3.04 -4.51 -2.04
C SER A 9 2.97 -5.34 -0.76
N GLY A 10 4.02 -5.32 0.07
CA GLY A 10 4.05 -6.00 1.37
C GLY A 10 3.05 -5.40 2.35
N PHE A 11 2.91 -4.07 2.33
CA PHE A 11 1.91 -3.37 3.15
C PHE A 11 0.47 -3.75 2.78
N VAL A 12 0.14 -3.75 1.48
CA VAL A 12 -1.18 -4.14 0.96
C VAL A 12 -1.46 -5.61 1.25
N HIS A 13 -0.46 -6.49 1.09
CA HIS A 13 -0.56 -7.90 1.43
C HIS A 13 -0.85 -8.10 2.92
N ALA A 14 -0.07 -7.48 3.81
CA ALA A 14 -0.31 -7.54 5.25
C ALA A 14 -1.73 -7.07 5.61
N TYR A 15 -2.24 -6.05 4.92
CA TYR A 15 -3.59 -5.54 5.18
C TYR A 15 -4.68 -6.50 4.68
N SER A 16 -4.42 -7.23 3.59
CA SER A 16 -5.32 -8.28 3.09
C SER A 16 -5.50 -9.42 4.10
N LEU A 17 -4.44 -9.80 4.81
CA LEU A 17 -4.47 -10.88 5.80
C LEU A 17 -5.37 -10.54 7.00
N MET A 18 -5.64 -9.26 7.24
CA MET A 18 -6.56 -8.80 8.29
C MET A 18 -8.04 -8.85 7.87
N ARG A 19 -8.33 -9.19 6.61
CA ARG A 19 -9.68 -9.10 6.05
C ARG A 19 -10.22 -10.48 5.66
N PRO A 20 -11.49 -10.77 5.97
CA PRO A 20 -12.09 -12.08 5.68
C PRO A 20 -12.21 -12.38 4.18
N LYS A 21 -12.29 -11.35 3.33
CA LYS A 21 -12.32 -11.46 1.86
C LYS A 21 -10.99 -11.05 1.21
N GLY A 22 -9.91 -10.98 1.98
CA GLY A 22 -8.59 -10.59 1.48
C GLY A 22 -8.60 -9.31 0.65
N TYR A 23 -7.99 -9.38 -0.53
CA TYR A 23 -7.89 -8.26 -1.47
C TYR A 23 -9.23 -7.81 -2.05
N GLU A 24 -10.24 -8.69 -2.18
CA GLU A 24 -11.51 -8.36 -2.81
C GLU A 24 -12.29 -7.26 -2.07
N ALA A 25 -12.22 -7.27 -0.73
CA ALA A 25 -12.91 -6.26 0.07
C ALA A 25 -12.09 -4.98 0.30
N MET A 26 -10.86 -4.91 -0.18
CA MET A 26 -9.98 -3.77 0.09
C MET A 26 -10.39 -2.51 -0.67
N GLU A 27 -10.29 -1.37 0.00
CA GLU A 27 -10.51 -0.06 -0.61
C GLU A 27 -9.31 0.83 -0.31
N VAL A 28 -9.01 1.75 -1.23
CA VAL A 28 -7.90 2.73 -1.10
C VAL A 28 -7.98 3.47 0.23
N LYS A 29 -9.18 3.88 0.66
CA LYS A 29 -9.42 4.57 1.93
C LYS A 29 -8.98 3.73 3.15
N GLY A 30 -9.22 2.42 3.11
CA GLY A 30 -8.84 1.49 4.18
C GLY A 30 -7.31 1.36 4.30
N VAL A 31 -6.64 1.21 3.16
CA VAL A 31 -5.17 1.13 3.10
C VAL A 31 -4.55 2.44 3.58
N LYS A 32 -5.03 3.60 3.13
CA LYS A 32 -4.58 4.92 3.60
C LYS A 32 -4.76 5.12 5.10
N LYS A 33 -5.89 4.65 5.66
CA LYS A 33 -6.12 4.72 7.11
C LYS A 33 -5.07 3.89 7.87
N ARG A 34 -4.70 2.71 7.35
CA ARG A 34 -3.64 1.90 7.94
C ARG A 34 -2.25 2.47 7.71
N LEU A 35 -1.98 3.13 6.59
CA LEU A 35 -0.69 3.76 6.31
C LEU A 35 -0.32 4.82 7.36
N LYS A 36 -1.33 5.51 7.91
CA LYS A 36 -1.18 6.48 9.02
C LYS A 36 -0.86 5.81 10.37
N ASP A 37 -1.22 4.54 10.52
CA ASP A 37 -0.90 3.74 11.70
C ASP A 37 0.53 3.21 11.56
N LYS A 38 1.47 3.88 12.23
CA LYS A 38 2.90 3.53 12.17
C LYS A 38 3.21 2.18 12.82
N THR A 39 2.31 1.64 13.65
CA THR A 39 2.52 0.34 14.30
C THR A 39 2.21 -0.83 13.36
N PHE A 40 1.25 -0.63 12.44
CA PHE A 40 0.90 -1.63 11.45
C PHE A 40 1.98 -1.72 10.37
N ALA A 41 2.48 -2.92 10.07
CA ALA A 41 3.59 -3.11 9.13
C ALA A 41 4.76 -2.14 9.42
N ALA A 42 5.24 -2.13 10.67
CA ALA A 42 6.26 -1.18 11.14
C ALA A 42 7.57 -1.21 10.33
N GLY A 43 7.89 -2.33 9.67
CA GLY A 43 9.05 -2.46 8.79
C GLY A 43 8.94 -1.76 7.43
N VAL A 44 7.76 -1.25 7.07
CA VAL A 44 7.54 -0.54 5.80
C VAL A 44 7.97 0.92 5.94
N SER A 45 8.84 1.42 5.05
CA SER A 45 9.21 2.84 5.09
C SER A 45 8.12 3.71 4.47
N ARG A 46 7.64 4.71 5.23
CA ARG A 46 6.62 5.66 4.74
C ARG A 46 7.25 6.77 3.91
N GLU A 47 8.53 7.06 4.18
CA GLU A 47 9.32 8.03 3.45
C GLU A 47 9.60 7.53 2.04
N ASP A 48 9.95 6.25 1.90
CA ASP A 48 10.21 5.64 0.60
C ASP A 48 8.96 5.55 -0.28
N ILE A 49 7.79 5.27 0.31
CA ILE A 49 6.50 5.36 -0.39
C ILE A 49 6.25 6.79 -0.89
N ALA A 50 6.54 7.81 -0.07
CA ALA A 50 6.35 9.21 -0.45
C ALA A 50 7.34 9.66 -1.53
N ASP A 51 8.62 9.28 -1.42
CA ASP A 51 9.66 9.51 -2.41
C ASP A 51 9.29 8.87 -3.76
N ALA A 52 8.76 7.65 -3.75
CA ALA A 52 8.32 7.00 -4.99
C ALA A 52 7.12 7.67 -5.63
N CYS A 53 6.13 8.12 -4.84
CA CYS A 53 5.02 8.92 -5.36
C CYS A 53 5.55 10.18 -6.07
N LEU A 54 6.49 10.89 -5.42
CA LEU A 54 7.10 12.10 -5.98
C LEU A 54 7.88 11.81 -7.28
N ARG A 55 8.70 10.77 -7.30
CA ARG A 55 9.53 10.44 -8.48
C ARG A 55 8.72 9.88 -9.65
N ALA A 56 7.61 9.20 -9.36
CA ALA A 56 6.74 8.63 -10.38
C ALA A 56 5.69 9.64 -10.89
N ASP A 57 5.63 10.84 -10.31
CA ASP A 57 4.57 11.82 -10.54
C ASP A 57 3.17 11.21 -10.34
N LEU A 58 3.04 10.41 -9.28
CA LEU A 58 1.81 9.71 -8.90
C LEU A 58 1.36 10.17 -7.53
N THR A 59 0.05 10.22 -7.34
CA THR A 59 -0.53 10.36 -6.02
C THR A 59 -0.47 9.03 -5.25
N LEU A 60 -0.47 9.11 -3.92
CA LEU A 60 -0.56 7.92 -3.07
C LEU A 60 -1.82 7.09 -3.37
N ASP A 61 -2.91 7.73 -3.78
CA ASP A 61 -4.18 7.07 -4.07
C ASP A 61 -4.06 6.23 -5.35
N GLU A 62 -3.40 6.77 -6.38
CA GLU A 62 -3.10 6.05 -7.62
C GLU A 62 -2.16 4.88 -7.38
N LEU A 63 -1.10 5.09 -6.59
CA LEU A 63 -0.17 4.01 -6.25
C LEU A 63 -0.88 2.87 -5.49
N VAL A 64 -1.67 3.20 -4.48
CA VAL A 64 -2.43 2.22 -3.69
C VAL A 64 -3.47 1.51 -4.57
N ALA A 65 -4.21 2.24 -5.40
CA ALA A 65 -5.19 1.66 -6.31
C ALA A 65 -4.53 0.69 -7.30
N PHE A 66 -3.39 1.08 -7.86
CA PHE A 66 -2.60 0.24 -8.77
C PHE A 66 -2.17 -1.06 -8.09
N VAL A 67 -1.59 -0.99 -6.89
CA VAL A 67 -1.11 -2.18 -6.17
C VAL A 67 -2.26 -3.11 -5.79
N ILE A 68 -3.39 -2.56 -5.27
CA ILE A 68 -4.59 -3.35 -4.97
C ILE A 68 -5.09 -4.07 -6.23
N ALA A 69 -5.19 -3.36 -7.35
CA ALA A 69 -5.67 -3.93 -8.61
C ALA A 69 -4.77 -5.07 -9.10
N ARG A 70 -3.45 -4.95 -8.95
CA ARG A 70 -2.47 -5.97 -9.37
C ARG A 70 -2.40 -7.18 -8.45
N GLN A 71 -2.64 -7.03 -7.15
CA GLN A 71 -2.64 -8.15 -6.20
C GLN A 71 -3.97 -8.93 -6.13
N ARG A 72 -5.05 -8.35 -6.69
CA ARG A 72 -6.33 -9.06 -6.88
C ARG A 72 -6.31 -10.04 -8.06
N ALA A 73 -5.45 -9.79 -9.04
CA ALA A 73 -5.27 -10.62 -10.22
C ALA A 73 -4.48 -11.90 -9.88
#